data_AF-A0A290HAE9-F1
#
_entry.id   AF-A0A290HAE9-F1
#
_cell.length_a   1.000
_cell.length_b   1.000
_cell.length_c   1.000
_cell.angle_alpha   90.00
_cell.angle_beta   90.00
_cell.angle_gamma   90.00
#
_symmetry.space_group_name_H-M   'P 1'
#
loop_
_entity.id
_entity.type
_entity.pdbx_description
1 polymer ?
#
loop_
_entity_poly.entity_id
_entity_poly.type
_entity_poly.pdbx_seq_one_letter_code
_entity_poly.pdbx_strand_id
1 'polypeptide(L)'
;MKYKSILLATVSFILVSSSTLIAADFDWMASLNMRSNSDPYGYQAGLASRFGMPESQLSLILNSVGAPADAYMVLRLSELSGRPHEEVLRYYQANKHKGWGVMAKDLGIKPGSSEFKALKAGHDIRDFDDRRDDRDRGDQDHGKDKDHGKKGH
;
A
#
# COMPACT_ATOMS: atom_id res chain seq x y z
N MET A 1 25.72 30.55 -59.82
CA MET A 1 24.44 31.06 -59.28
C MET A 1 23.70 29.92 -58.62
N LYS A 2 23.27 30.13 -57.35
CA LYS A 2 22.12 29.54 -56.65
C LYS A 2 22.21 28.00 -56.51
N TYR A 3 22.24 27.38 -55.32
CA TYR A 3 21.29 27.54 -54.22
C TYR A 3 22.03 27.40 -52.89
N LYS A 4 22.15 28.53 -52.20
CA LYS A 4 22.49 28.62 -50.79
C LYS A 4 21.23 28.31 -49.98
N SER A 5 21.43 27.56 -48.90
CA SER A 5 20.67 27.62 -47.65
C SER A 5 19.29 26.97 -47.62
N ILE A 6 19.01 26.37 -46.46
CA ILE A 6 17.72 25.93 -45.93
C ILE A 6 17.37 24.48 -46.30
N LEU A 7 18.04 23.55 -45.63
CA LEU A 7 17.35 22.33 -45.20
C LEU A 7 17.41 22.32 -43.68
N LEU A 8 16.23 22.60 -43.13
CA LEU A 8 15.92 22.90 -41.75
C LEU A 8 16.59 21.94 -40.76
N ALA A 9 17.34 22.53 -39.83
CA ALA A 9 17.69 21.93 -38.55
C ALA A 9 16.43 21.72 -37.70
N THR A 10 15.90 20.50 -37.63
CA THR A 10 14.92 20.12 -36.61
C THR A 10 15.01 18.61 -36.33
N VAL A 11 15.99 18.21 -35.53
CA VAL A 11 15.86 16.99 -34.71
C VAL A 11 16.32 17.32 -33.30
N SER A 12 15.63 18.27 -32.66
CA SER A 12 15.42 18.17 -31.22
C SER A 12 14.43 17.03 -31.04
N PHE A 13 14.94 15.80 -30.93
CA PHE A 13 14.14 14.68 -30.46
C PHE A 13 13.87 14.97 -28.98
N ILE A 14 12.72 15.58 -28.73
CA ILE A 14 12.24 15.91 -27.40
C ILE A 14 12.15 14.57 -26.67
N LEU A 15 13.04 14.38 -25.70
CA LEU A 15 12.86 13.42 -24.61
C LEU A 15 11.68 13.91 -23.77
N VAL A 16 10.46 13.85 -24.33
CA VAL A 16 9.27 13.79 -23.50
C VAL A 16 9.31 12.40 -22.92
N SER A 17 9.93 12.28 -21.75
CA SER A 17 9.64 11.20 -20.82
C SER A 17 8.17 11.36 -20.42
N SER A 18 7.28 10.96 -21.34
CA SER A 18 5.91 10.61 -21.03
C SER A 18 6.05 9.41 -20.11
N SER A 19 6.20 9.67 -18.82
CA SER A 19 5.81 8.71 -17.82
C SER A 19 4.34 8.46 -18.11
N THR A 20 4.04 7.44 -18.92
CA THR A 20 2.74 6.81 -18.90
C THR A 20 2.56 6.45 -17.44
N LEU A 21 1.80 7.27 -16.73
CA LEU A 21 1.31 6.93 -15.41
C LEU A 21 0.37 5.78 -15.69
N ILE A 22 0.94 4.57 -15.81
CA ILE A 22 0.20 3.35 -15.53
C ILE A 22 -0.39 3.66 -14.17
N ALA A 23 -1.72 3.80 -14.12
CA ALA A 23 -2.48 3.76 -12.90
C ALA A 23 -1.89 2.59 -12.11
N ALA A 24 -1.03 2.88 -11.13
CA ALA A 24 -0.35 1.83 -10.40
C ALA A 24 -1.42 1.27 -9.46
N ASP A 25 -2.21 0.35 -9.99
CA ASP A 25 -3.02 -0.54 -9.22
C ASP A 25 -2.07 -1.61 -8.68
N PHE A 26 -2.06 -1.77 -7.36
CA PHE A 26 -1.10 -2.63 -6.71
C PHE A 26 -1.63 -4.07 -6.72
N ASP A 27 -0.85 -5.01 -7.25
CA ASP A 27 -1.26 -6.42 -7.41
C ASP A 27 -1.75 -7.05 -6.10
N TRP A 28 -1.16 -6.64 -4.97
CA TRP A 28 -1.53 -7.12 -3.64
C TRP A 28 -2.98 -6.77 -3.25
N MET A 29 -3.62 -5.79 -3.88
CA MET A 29 -5.02 -5.43 -3.58
C MET A 29 -5.99 -6.58 -3.88
N ALA A 30 -5.69 -7.40 -4.88
CA ALA A 30 -6.48 -8.59 -5.18
C ALA A 30 -6.54 -9.55 -3.98
N SER A 31 -5.46 -9.65 -3.19
CA SER A 31 -5.43 -10.48 -1.98
C SER A 31 -6.41 -9.99 -0.90
N LEU A 32 -6.58 -8.67 -0.76
CA LEU A 32 -7.54 -8.10 0.19
C LEU A 32 -8.99 -8.32 -0.25
N ASN A 33 -9.25 -8.20 -1.56
CA ASN A 33 -10.58 -8.51 -2.11
C ASN A 33 -10.92 -9.99 -1.90
N MET A 34 -9.98 -10.90 -2.16
CA MET A 34 -10.18 -12.34 -1.90
C MET A 34 -10.40 -12.60 -0.41
N ARG A 35 -9.59 -12.00 0.47
CA ARG A 35 -9.75 -12.12 1.93
C ARG A 35 -11.14 -11.68 2.38
N SER A 36 -11.58 -10.50 1.96
CA SER A 36 -12.92 -9.99 2.29
C SER A 36 -14.04 -10.86 1.72
N ASN A 37 -13.83 -11.52 0.58
CA ASN A 37 -14.83 -12.43 0.02
C ASN A 37 -14.91 -13.75 0.81
N SER A 38 -13.78 -14.23 1.32
CA SER A 38 -13.72 -15.45 2.15
C SER A 38 -14.26 -15.23 3.56
N ASP A 39 -13.93 -14.10 4.19
CA ASP A 39 -14.41 -13.72 5.52
C ASP A 39 -14.59 -12.18 5.63
N PRO A 40 -15.80 -11.68 5.32
CA PRO A 40 -16.10 -10.25 5.41
C PRO A 40 -15.95 -9.69 6.83
N TYR A 41 -16.33 -10.46 7.85
CA TYR A 41 -16.30 -10.03 9.25
C TYR A 41 -14.87 -9.98 9.77
N GLY A 42 -14.07 -11.01 9.51
CA GLY A 42 -12.64 -11.02 9.85
C GLY A 42 -11.87 -9.94 9.11
N TYR A 43 -12.21 -9.64 7.85
CA TYR A 43 -11.62 -8.52 7.12
C TYR A 43 -11.93 -7.16 7.77
N GLN A 44 -13.19 -6.92 8.14
CA GLN A 44 -13.60 -5.69 8.80
C GLN A 44 -12.94 -5.54 10.18
N ALA A 45 -12.90 -6.61 10.97
CA ALA A 45 -12.18 -6.63 12.24
C ALA A 45 -10.69 -6.34 12.02
N GLY A 46 -10.09 -6.91 10.96
CA GLY A 46 -8.71 -6.68 10.49
C GLY A 46 -8.41 -5.20 10.31
N LEU A 47 -9.28 -4.52 9.56
CA LEU A 47 -9.21 -3.07 9.37
C LEU A 47 -9.36 -2.31 10.69
N ALA A 48 -10.32 -2.70 11.53
CA ALA A 48 -10.58 -2.05 12.81
C ALA A 48 -9.36 -2.10 13.72
N SER A 49 -8.75 -3.29 13.84
CA SER A 49 -7.54 -3.49 14.63
C SER A 49 -6.33 -2.74 14.08
N ARG A 50 -6.19 -2.64 12.75
CA ARG A 50 -5.01 -2.05 12.12
C ARG A 50 -5.04 -0.52 12.13
N PHE A 51 -6.21 0.07 11.92
CA PHE A 51 -6.37 1.52 11.84
C PHE A 51 -6.93 2.14 13.14
N GLY A 52 -7.24 1.32 14.14
CA GLY A 52 -7.84 1.81 15.39
C GLY A 52 -9.22 2.44 15.20
N MET A 53 -9.92 2.06 14.12
CA MET A 53 -11.19 2.64 13.73
C MET A 53 -12.35 1.75 14.20
N PRO A 54 -13.41 2.31 14.80
CA PRO A 54 -14.59 1.54 15.17
C PRO A 54 -15.22 0.84 13.97
N GLU A 55 -15.70 -0.39 14.15
CA GLU A 55 -16.32 -1.17 13.08
C GLU A 55 -17.52 -0.45 12.44
N SER A 56 -18.31 0.29 13.23
CA SER A 56 -19.44 1.07 12.72
C SER A 56 -19.03 2.13 11.70
N GLN A 57 -17.89 2.79 11.91
CA GLN A 57 -17.32 3.77 10.98
C GLN A 57 -16.72 3.08 9.75
N LEU A 58 -16.06 1.93 9.95
CA LEU A 58 -15.56 1.11 8.84
C LEU A 58 -16.67 0.61 7.92
N SER A 59 -17.82 0.20 8.46
CA SER A 59 -18.99 -0.18 7.67
C SER A 59 -19.40 0.94 6.70
N LEU A 60 -19.36 2.19 7.15
CA LEU A 60 -19.69 3.33 6.30
C LEU A 60 -18.69 3.51 5.16
N ILE A 61 -17.39 3.34 5.43
CA ILE A 61 -16.34 3.42 4.40
C ILE A 61 -16.48 2.24 3.42
N LEU A 62 -16.64 1.01 3.91
CA LEU A 62 -16.82 -0.19 3.09
C LEU A 62 -18.02 -0.08 2.15
N ASN A 63 -19.13 0.50 2.63
CA ASN A 63 -20.32 0.75 1.81
C ASN A 63 -20.17 1.91 0.81
N SER A 64 -19.11 2.72 0.93
CA SER A 64 -18.85 3.90 0.11
C SER A 64 -17.83 3.68 -1.00
N VAL A 65 -17.20 2.50 -1.05
CA VAL A 65 -16.15 2.14 -2.01
C VAL A 65 -16.58 1.04 -2.98
N GLY A 66 -15.88 0.92 -4.10
CA GLY A 66 -16.20 -0.04 -5.15
C GLY A 66 -15.74 -1.47 -4.84
N ALA A 67 -14.68 -1.63 -4.06
CA ALA A 67 -14.15 -2.92 -3.64
C ALA A 67 -13.62 -2.87 -2.19
N PRO A 68 -13.61 -4.00 -1.45
CA PRO A 68 -13.08 -4.02 -0.08
C PRO A 68 -11.64 -3.50 0.05
N ALA A 69 -10.77 -3.80 -0.91
CA ALA A 69 -9.39 -3.30 -0.94
C ALA A 69 -9.31 -1.77 -1.07
N ASP A 70 -10.32 -1.12 -1.66
CA ASP A 70 -10.37 0.33 -1.78
C ASP A 70 -10.57 0.99 -0.40
N ALA A 71 -11.29 0.34 0.52
CA ALA A 71 -11.43 0.84 1.89
C ALA A 71 -10.07 0.83 2.61
N TYR A 72 -9.27 -0.24 2.45
CA TYR A 72 -7.90 -0.25 2.93
C TYR A 72 -7.08 0.89 2.32
N MET A 73 -7.19 1.09 1.00
CA MET A 73 -6.46 2.14 0.30
C MET A 73 -6.82 3.55 0.76
N VAL A 74 -8.10 3.83 1.04
CA VAL A 74 -8.53 5.11 1.61
C VAL A 74 -7.86 5.36 2.98
N LEU A 75 -7.86 4.35 3.86
CA LEU A 75 -7.29 4.46 5.20
C LEU A 75 -5.75 4.53 5.19
N ARG A 76 -5.11 3.72 4.36
CA ARG A 76 -3.65 3.76 4.15
C ARG A 76 -3.22 5.09 3.51
N LEU A 77 -4.03 5.58 2.57
CA LEU A 77 -4.06 6.93 2.01
C LEU A 77 -3.92 8.01 3.08
N SER A 78 -4.88 7.99 3.99
CA SER A 78 -5.03 8.91 5.10
C SER A 78 -3.80 8.87 6.01
N GLU A 79 -3.37 7.69 6.43
CA GLU A 79 -2.20 7.52 7.31
C GLU A 79 -0.91 8.06 6.67
N LEU A 80 -0.61 7.67 5.43
CA LEU A 80 0.66 8.02 4.78
C LEU A 80 0.71 9.49 4.37
N SER A 81 -0.43 10.11 4.07
CA SER A 81 -0.50 11.53 3.69
C SER A 81 -0.72 12.47 4.88
N GLY A 82 -1.11 11.95 6.05
CA GLY A 82 -1.55 12.74 7.20
C GLY A 82 -2.88 13.47 6.99
N ARG A 83 -3.66 13.12 5.94
CA ARG A 83 -4.97 13.73 5.66
C ARG A 83 -6.09 12.95 6.34
N PRO A 84 -7.21 13.61 6.72
CA PRO A 84 -8.38 12.91 7.24
C PRO A 84 -8.93 11.89 6.23
N HIS A 85 -9.36 10.72 6.70
CA HIS A 85 -9.86 9.65 5.84
C HIS A 85 -11.14 10.05 5.09
N GLU A 86 -11.95 10.96 5.63
CA GLU A 86 -13.11 11.53 4.95
C GLU A 86 -12.71 12.40 3.75
N GLU A 87 -11.59 13.12 3.85
CA GLU A 87 -11.02 13.88 2.74
C GLU A 87 -10.52 12.94 1.64
N VAL A 88 -9.80 11.89 2.03
CA VAL A 88 -9.30 10.86 1.10
C VAL A 88 -10.46 10.11 0.44
N LEU A 89 -11.51 9.77 1.19
CA LEU A 89 -12.69 9.10 0.67
C LEU A 89 -13.43 9.96 -0.37
N ARG A 90 -13.65 11.24 -0.06
CA ARG A 90 -14.21 12.21 -1.03
C ARG A 90 -13.33 12.31 -2.28
N TYR A 91 -12.02 12.38 -2.10
CA TYR A 91 -11.09 12.44 -3.21
C TYR A 91 -11.16 11.17 -4.07
N TYR A 92 -11.20 9.99 -3.45
CA TYR A 92 -11.42 8.70 -4.13
C TYR A 92 -12.74 8.70 -4.93
N GLN A 93 -13.85 9.11 -4.34
CA GLN A 93 -15.15 9.12 -5.01
C GLN A 93 -15.14 9.95 -6.30
N ALA A 94 -14.45 11.09 -6.28
CA ALA A 94 -14.30 11.97 -7.44
C ALA A 94 -13.25 11.48 -8.46
N ASN A 95 -12.26 10.68 -8.04
CA ASN A 95 -11.05 10.42 -8.84
C ASN A 95 -10.69 8.93 -9.02
N LYS A 96 -11.53 7.98 -8.59
CA LYS A 96 -11.23 6.53 -8.62
C LYS A 96 -10.83 5.97 -9.97
N HIS A 97 -11.19 6.63 -11.07
CA HIS A 97 -10.79 6.27 -12.43
C HIS A 97 -9.31 6.58 -12.76
N LYS A 98 -8.60 7.34 -11.93
CA LYS A 98 -7.19 7.71 -12.13
C LYS A 98 -6.19 6.65 -11.66
N GLY A 99 -6.64 5.69 -10.86
CA GLY A 99 -5.78 4.68 -10.24
C GLY A 99 -5.05 5.16 -8.98
N TRP A 100 -4.64 4.21 -8.16
CA TRP A 100 -4.14 4.47 -6.81
C TRP A 100 -2.81 5.21 -6.76
N GLY A 101 -1.87 4.88 -7.63
CA GLY A 101 -0.59 5.60 -7.71
C GLY A 101 -0.74 7.11 -8.00
N VAL A 102 -1.73 7.50 -8.82
CA VAL A 102 -2.01 8.91 -9.11
C VAL A 102 -2.65 9.59 -7.90
N MET A 103 -3.63 8.94 -7.28
CA MET A 103 -4.27 9.47 -6.07
C MET A 103 -3.25 9.65 -4.92
N ALA A 104 -2.33 8.70 -4.74
CA ALA A 104 -1.25 8.81 -3.76
C ALA A 104 -0.43 10.09 -3.98
N LYS A 105 0.02 10.31 -5.23
CA LYS A 105 0.78 11.51 -5.60
C LYS A 105 -0.01 12.78 -5.32
N ASP A 106 -1.27 12.84 -5.72
CA ASP A 106 -2.13 14.02 -5.56
C ASP A 106 -2.41 14.34 -4.08
N LEU A 107 -2.42 13.33 -3.21
CA LEU A 107 -2.55 13.49 -1.76
C LEU A 107 -1.23 13.87 -1.06
N GLY A 108 -0.11 13.90 -1.79
CA GLY A 108 1.21 14.33 -1.30
C GLY A 108 2.23 13.20 -1.15
N ILE A 109 1.87 11.95 -1.43
CA ILE A 109 2.75 10.78 -1.35
C ILE A 109 3.55 10.69 -2.67
N LYS A 110 4.73 11.32 -2.68
CA LYS A 110 5.54 11.47 -3.90
C LYS A 110 6.09 10.12 -4.38
N PRO A 111 6.05 9.83 -5.70
CA PRO A 111 6.73 8.66 -6.26
C PRO A 111 8.20 8.60 -5.83
N GLY A 112 8.61 7.45 -5.29
CA GLY A 112 9.98 7.21 -4.81
C GLY A 112 10.23 7.58 -3.34
N SER A 113 9.27 8.23 -2.65
CA SER A 113 9.37 8.48 -1.21
C SER A 113 9.31 7.18 -0.39
N SER A 114 9.68 7.26 0.89
CA SER A 114 9.52 6.15 1.85
C SER A 114 8.08 5.66 1.91
N GLU A 115 7.12 6.57 1.90
CA GLU A 115 5.69 6.28 1.99
C GLU A 115 5.19 5.60 0.72
N PHE A 116 5.61 6.08 -0.46
CA PHE A 116 5.25 5.43 -1.72
C PHE A 116 5.89 4.05 -1.86
N LYS A 117 7.12 3.87 -1.38
CA LYS A 117 7.76 2.55 -1.32
C LYS A 117 7.03 1.61 -0.37
N ALA A 118 6.62 2.08 0.80
CA ALA A 118 5.81 1.31 1.75
C ALA A 118 4.45 0.92 1.15
N LEU A 119 3.80 1.82 0.41
CA LEU A 119 2.54 1.54 -0.29
C LEU A 119 2.69 0.46 -1.37
N LYS A 120 3.80 0.49 -2.12
CA LYS A 120 4.11 -0.56 -3.12
C LYS A 120 4.43 -1.91 -2.50
N ALA A 121 5.00 -1.92 -1.29
CA ALA A 121 5.47 -3.15 -0.66
C ALA A 121 4.34 -4.10 -0.30
N GLY A 122 3.15 -3.58 0.02
CA GLY A 122 2.01 -4.44 0.37
C GLY A 122 1.03 -3.77 1.32
N HIS A 123 0.18 -4.63 1.89
CA HIS A 123 -0.68 -4.32 3.02
C HIS A 123 -0.15 -4.98 4.30
N ASP A 124 -0.62 -4.47 5.44
CA ASP A 124 -0.23 -4.88 6.79
C ASP A 124 -1.44 -5.32 7.63
N ILE A 125 -2.54 -5.74 6.97
CA ILE A 125 -3.68 -6.36 7.67
C ILE A 125 -3.26 -7.75 8.15
N ARG A 126 -3.28 -7.93 9.46
CA ARG A 126 -3.14 -9.24 10.12
C ARG A 126 -4.46 -9.99 10.14
N ASP A 127 -4.39 -11.30 10.06
CA ASP A 127 -5.54 -12.15 10.29
C ASP A 127 -5.83 -12.26 11.78
N PHE A 128 -7.12 -12.26 12.13
CA PHE A 128 -7.54 -12.44 13.52
C PHE A 128 -7.17 -13.83 14.05
N ASP A 129 -7.10 -14.83 13.17
CA ASP A 129 -6.73 -16.20 13.53
C ASP A 129 -5.22 -16.37 13.85
N ASP A 130 -4.35 -15.51 13.31
CA ASP A 130 -2.90 -15.57 13.62
C ASP A 130 -2.58 -15.29 15.09
N ARG A 131 -3.51 -14.65 15.83
CA ARG A 131 -3.36 -14.43 17.29
C ARG A 131 -3.37 -15.72 18.10
N ARG A 132 -3.75 -16.86 17.51
CA ARG A 132 -3.70 -18.17 18.17
C ARG A 132 -2.31 -18.80 18.09
N ASP A 133 -1.55 -18.54 17.02
CA ASP A 133 -0.27 -19.21 16.75
C ASP A 133 0.90 -18.64 17.57
N ASP A 134 0.85 -17.35 17.94
CA ASP A 134 1.90 -16.70 18.74
C ASP A 134 1.91 -17.11 20.22
N ARG A 135 0.85 -17.76 20.73
CA ARG A 135 0.82 -18.24 22.12
C ARG A 135 1.46 -19.61 22.30
N ASP A 136 1.63 -20.39 21.23
CA ASP A 136 2.14 -21.78 21.30
C ASP A 136 3.63 -21.92 20.98
N ARG A 137 4.30 -20.85 20.51
CA ARG A 137 5.75 -20.89 20.15
C ARG A 137 6.69 -20.39 21.25
N GLY A 138 6.20 -20.23 22.48
CA GLY A 138 6.94 -19.63 23.59
C GLY A 138 7.86 -20.57 24.39
N ASP A 139 7.93 -21.87 24.10
CA ASP A 139 8.59 -22.85 24.98
C ASP A 139 9.52 -23.84 24.26
N GLN A 140 10.40 -23.34 23.39
CA GLN A 140 11.55 -24.12 22.89
C GLN A 140 12.82 -23.27 22.89
N ASP A 141 13.28 -22.90 24.08
CA ASP A 141 14.67 -22.47 24.26
C ASP A 141 15.55 -23.72 24.45
N HIS A 142 16.27 -24.07 23.39
CA HIS A 142 17.25 -25.14 23.36
C HIS A 142 18.50 -24.71 24.16
N GLY A 143 18.60 -25.17 25.40
CA GLY A 143 19.84 -25.13 26.19
C GLY A 143 20.97 -25.88 25.48
N LYS A 144 21.90 -25.14 24.88
CA LYS A 144 23.10 -25.67 24.24
C LYS A 144 24.32 -25.20 25.02
N ASP A 145 24.58 -25.86 26.15
CA ASP A 145 25.81 -25.65 26.92
C ASP A 145 27.01 -26.16 26.11
N LYS A 146 27.86 -25.21 25.71
CA LYS A 146 29.14 -25.46 25.07
C LYS A 146 30.20 -25.73 26.13
N ASP A 147 30.71 -26.95 26.10
CA ASP A 147 31.98 -27.38 26.66
C ASP A 147 33.14 -26.46 26.23
N HIS A 148 33.91 -25.97 27.20
CA HIS A 148 35.29 -25.54 27.00
C HIS A 148 36.09 -25.72 28.30
N GLY A 149 36.90 -26.78 28.32
CA GLY A 149 37.88 -27.02 29.37
C GLY A 149 39.01 -25.99 29.44
N LYS A 150 39.63 -25.91 30.62
CA LYS A 150 40.99 -25.41 30.77
C LYS A 150 41.71 -26.16 31.90
N LYS A 151 42.71 -26.94 31.50
CA LYS A 151 43.80 -27.45 32.36
C LYS A 151 44.68 -26.28 32.84
N GLY A 152 45.26 -26.40 34.02
CA GLY A 152 46.48 -25.64 34.36
C GLY A 152 46.85 -25.64 35.85
N HIS A 153 47.89 -26.44 36.16
CA HIS A 153 48.80 -26.46 37.31
C HIS A 153 48.32 -26.96 38.66
#